data_AF-A0A9E6EAR5-F1
#
_entry.id   AF-A0A9E6EAR5-F1
#
_cell.length_a   1.000
_cell.length_b   1.000
_cell.length_c   1.000
_cell.angle_alpha   90.00
_cell.angle_beta   90.00
_cell.angle_gamma   90.00
#
_symmetry.space_group_name_H-M   'P 1'
#
loop_
_entity.id
_entity.type
_entity.pdbx_description
1 polymer ?
#
loop_
_entity_poly.entity_id
_entity_poly.type
_entity_poly.pdbx_seq_one_letter_code
_entity_poly.pdbx_strand_id
1 'polypeptide(L)'
;MTSRLHPDIEQAYSVLDTGAPISFELALSLGRLPNSEVLDLVSLANKVKNRYAVDNGAVHACSIINAKSGHCSENCSFCAQSNHNNATIDVYGLVDEARLLESAREAYRQGVSHFGIVTSGYGYMKTTPEFTRILGMIDLLHRELPEMKVCADLGMIGDEQATALVERGILHYNMNLQVNPERYGELIADTHSVDERIETIKLLRSKGISVCSGGIIGTGESMEDRISLIFKLRELDVDVIPLNVLVPIKGTRLEENAPVPVPEIAKTFAICRLVHPDRIIKFAAGRETLMKDFQGLLMLAGANGFLTGGYLTTRGRDTASDNLLAEQVAMFA
;
A
#
# COMPACT_ATOMS: atom_id res chain seq x y z
N MET A 1 -5.22 -39.83 12.42
CA MET A 1 -4.62 -39.53 11.11
C MET A 1 -3.81 -38.26 11.28
N THR A 2 -2.48 -38.34 11.31
CA THR A 2 -1.62 -37.17 11.39
C THR A 2 -1.73 -36.43 10.07
N SER A 3 -2.65 -35.47 9.99
CA SER A 3 -2.51 -34.36 9.06
C SER A 3 -1.22 -33.65 9.50
N ARG A 4 -0.10 -34.03 8.87
CA ARG A 4 1.12 -33.24 8.93
C ARG A 4 0.91 -32.05 8.01
N LEU A 5 1.39 -30.89 8.45
CA LEU A 5 1.38 -29.68 7.64
C LEU A 5 2.09 -29.95 6.31
N HIS A 6 1.75 -29.20 5.27
CA HIS A 6 2.51 -29.27 4.02
C HIS A 6 4.02 -29.04 4.28
N PRO A 7 4.95 -29.83 3.69
CA PRO A 7 6.38 -29.71 3.96
C PRO A 7 6.94 -28.30 3.78
N ASP A 8 6.50 -27.57 2.75
CA ASP A 8 6.92 -26.18 2.54
C ASP A 8 6.46 -25.24 3.65
N ILE A 9 5.27 -25.48 4.24
CA ILE A 9 4.79 -24.73 5.39
C ILE A 9 5.64 -25.09 6.61
N GLU A 10 5.94 -26.38 6.83
CA GLU A 10 6.86 -26.82 7.91
C GLU A 10 8.23 -26.15 7.78
N GLN A 11 8.76 -26.02 6.57
CA GLN A 11 10.02 -25.30 6.34
C GLN A 11 9.88 -23.80 6.65
N ALA A 12 8.76 -23.18 6.28
CA ALA A 12 8.49 -21.77 6.55
C ALA A 12 8.31 -21.44 8.04
N TYR A 13 8.05 -22.41 8.92
CA TYR A 13 8.04 -22.20 10.37
C TYR A 13 9.39 -21.69 10.91
N SER A 14 10.49 -21.90 10.19
CA SER A 14 11.79 -21.30 10.51
C SER A 14 11.74 -19.76 10.65
N VAL A 15 10.84 -19.06 9.94
CA VAL A 15 10.63 -17.61 10.10
C VAL A 15 10.09 -17.31 11.50
N LEU A 16 9.15 -18.12 12.00
CA LEU A 16 8.61 -17.94 13.34
C LEU A 16 9.69 -18.15 14.42
N ASP A 17 10.58 -19.10 14.19
CA ASP A 17 11.64 -19.44 15.15
C ASP A 17 12.80 -18.43 15.14
N THR A 18 13.14 -17.87 13.98
CA THR A 18 14.38 -17.08 13.79
C THR A 18 14.15 -15.61 13.43
N GLY A 19 12.97 -15.24 12.93
CA GLY A 19 12.72 -13.93 12.32
C GLY A 19 13.39 -13.73 10.96
N ALA A 20 14.17 -14.70 10.47
CA ALA A 20 14.81 -14.62 9.17
C ALA A 20 13.79 -14.85 8.04
N PRO A 21 13.81 -14.05 6.96
CA PRO A 21 12.84 -14.17 5.89
C PRO A 21 13.08 -15.42 5.03
N ILE A 22 12.02 -15.93 4.41
CA ILE A 22 12.13 -17.07 3.47
C ILE A 22 12.92 -16.74 2.19
N SER A 23 13.42 -17.79 1.54
CA SER A 23 14.07 -17.69 0.22
C SER A 23 13.04 -17.52 -0.90
N PHE A 24 13.52 -17.11 -2.08
CA PHE A 24 12.68 -16.92 -3.26
C PHE A 24 12.06 -18.24 -3.73
N GLU A 25 12.83 -19.32 -3.71
CA GLU A 25 12.42 -20.66 -4.12
C GLU A 25 11.31 -21.20 -3.20
N LEU A 26 11.44 -21.00 -1.89
CA LEU A 26 10.40 -21.39 -0.95
C LEU A 26 9.13 -20.56 -1.16
N ALA A 27 9.26 -19.25 -1.38
CA ALA A 27 8.11 -18.39 -1.70
C ALA A 27 7.37 -18.85 -2.97
N LEU A 28 8.10 -19.24 -4.02
CA LEU A 28 7.52 -19.82 -5.24
C LEU A 28 6.77 -21.13 -4.96
N SER A 29 7.35 -22.00 -4.13
CA SER A 29 6.71 -23.26 -3.75
C SER A 29 5.42 -23.02 -2.96
N LEU A 30 5.46 -22.13 -1.97
CA LEU A 30 4.29 -21.68 -1.21
C LEU A 30 3.22 -21.07 -2.13
N GLY A 31 3.62 -20.32 -3.16
CA GLY A 31 2.76 -19.75 -4.19
C GLY A 31 1.90 -20.79 -4.91
N ARG A 32 2.43 -22.00 -5.10
CA ARG A 32 1.81 -23.11 -5.83
C ARG A 32 0.95 -24.03 -4.98
N LEU A 33 0.89 -23.81 -3.66
CA LEU A 33 0.10 -24.65 -2.77
C LEU A 33 -1.39 -24.70 -3.18
N PRO A 34 -2.06 -25.85 -3.02
CA PRO A 34 -3.50 -25.91 -3.25
C PRO A 34 -4.24 -25.08 -2.19
N ASN A 35 -5.45 -24.64 -2.54
CA ASN A 35 -6.26 -23.77 -1.67
C ASN A 35 -6.54 -24.38 -0.29
N SER A 36 -6.52 -25.71 -0.15
CA SER A 36 -6.70 -26.41 1.13
C SER A 36 -5.64 -26.06 2.18
N GLU A 37 -4.43 -25.68 1.76
CA GLU A 37 -3.30 -25.38 2.66
C GLU A 37 -3.22 -23.90 3.05
N VAL A 38 -4.02 -23.03 2.43
CA VAL A 38 -3.91 -21.57 2.60
C VAL A 38 -4.15 -21.16 4.05
N LEU A 39 -5.04 -21.83 4.77
CA LEU A 39 -5.32 -21.48 6.17
C LEU A 39 -4.18 -21.82 7.12
N ASP A 40 -3.41 -22.88 6.85
CA ASP A 40 -2.21 -23.21 7.61
C ASP A 40 -1.12 -22.15 7.38
N LEU A 41 -0.97 -21.71 6.14
CA LEU A 41 -0.06 -20.62 5.79
C LEU A 41 -0.48 -19.28 6.42
N VAL A 42 -1.77 -18.96 6.42
CA VAL A 42 -2.34 -17.79 7.11
C VAL A 42 -2.06 -17.85 8.60
N SER A 43 -2.27 -19.01 9.24
CA SER A 43 -1.97 -19.20 10.66
C SER A 43 -0.51 -18.91 10.98
N LEU A 44 0.42 -19.43 10.17
CA LEU A 44 1.85 -19.17 10.32
C LEU A 44 2.16 -17.68 10.14
N ALA A 45 1.66 -17.04 9.08
CA ALA A 45 1.88 -15.61 8.83
C ALA A 45 1.36 -14.74 9.98
N ASN A 46 0.20 -15.07 10.58
CA ASN A 46 -0.31 -14.37 11.75
C ASN A 46 0.67 -14.46 12.94
N LYS A 47 1.18 -15.66 13.23
CA LYS A 47 2.14 -15.87 14.33
C LYS A 47 3.42 -15.07 14.10
N VAL A 48 3.94 -15.05 12.87
CA VAL A 48 5.12 -14.26 12.50
C VAL A 48 4.85 -12.77 12.67
N LYS A 49 3.69 -12.27 12.20
CA LYS A 49 3.26 -10.88 12.39
C LYS A 49 3.24 -10.51 13.89
N ASN A 50 2.56 -11.28 14.73
CA ASN A 50 2.45 -10.98 16.17
C ASN A 50 3.80 -11.02 16.89
N ARG A 51 4.77 -11.80 16.39
CA ARG A 51 6.09 -11.95 17.01
C ARG A 51 7.11 -10.91 16.56
N TYR A 52 7.11 -10.55 15.27
CA TYR A 52 8.22 -9.80 14.67
C TYR A 52 7.83 -8.48 14.02
N ALA A 53 6.56 -8.28 13.65
CA ALA A 53 6.17 -7.01 13.01
C ALA A 53 6.43 -5.84 13.96
N VAL A 54 6.87 -4.71 13.40
CA VAL A 54 7.04 -3.46 14.16
C VAL A 54 5.80 -3.13 14.98
N ASP A 55 6.01 -2.41 16.08
CA ASP A 55 4.99 -2.07 17.07
C ASP A 55 4.24 -3.29 17.62
N ASN A 56 4.92 -4.44 17.73
CA ASN A 56 4.37 -5.72 18.18
C ASN A 56 3.13 -6.17 17.39
N GLY A 57 3.11 -5.89 16.08
CA GLY A 57 1.99 -6.23 15.20
C GLY A 57 0.73 -5.39 15.44
N ALA A 58 0.83 -4.27 16.14
CA ALA A 58 -0.28 -3.33 16.31
C ALA A 58 -0.83 -2.87 14.95
N VAL A 59 -2.13 -2.59 14.92
CA VAL A 59 -2.82 -2.15 13.71
C VAL A 59 -2.43 -0.72 13.37
N HIS A 60 -1.89 -0.53 12.18
CA HIS A 60 -1.49 0.75 11.61
C HIS A 60 -2.57 1.28 10.65
N ALA A 61 -3.40 2.20 11.12
CA ALA A 61 -4.38 2.88 10.28
C ALA A 61 -3.81 4.18 9.70
N CYS A 62 -4.05 4.41 8.41
CA CYS A 62 -3.78 5.68 7.74
C CYS A 62 -5.05 6.23 7.10
N SER A 63 -5.16 7.55 7.00
CA SER A 63 -6.13 8.21 6.14
C SER A 63 -5.43 9.09 5.12
N ILE A 64 -6.12 9.44 4.04
CA ILE A 64 -5.58 10.29 2.98
C ILE A 64 -6.61 11.33 2.57
N ILE A 65 -6.11 12.41 1.99
CA ILE A 65 -6.89 13.32 1.16
C ILE A 65 -6.41 13.23 -0.29
N ASN A 66 -7.36 13.07 -1.21
CA ASN A 66 -7.11 13.31 -2.63
C ASN A 66 -7.01 14.82 -2.84
N ALA A 67 -5.83 15.38 -2.63
CA ALA A 67 -5.59 16.82 -2.65
C ALA A 67 -5.68 17.42 -4.06
N LYS A 68 -5.51 16.61 -5.11
CA LYS A 68 -5.66 17.00 -6.51
C LYS A 68 -6.13 15.80 -7.32
N SER A 69 -7.24 15.95 -8.04
CA SER A 69 -7.92 14.83 -8.69
C SER A 69 -8.05 15.00 -10.21
N GLY A 70 -7.74 13.93 -10.94
CA GLY A 70 -7.87 13.87 -12.40
C GLY A 70 -6.76 14.61 -13.14
N HIS A 71 -6.95 14.78 -14.46
CA HIS A 71 -5.99 15.43 -15.35
C HIS A 71 -4.55 14.87 -15.29
N CYS A 72 -4.40 13.59 -14.93
CA CYS A 72 -3.10 12.94 -14.91
C CYS A 72 -2.62 12.67 -16.34
N SER A 73 -1.39 13.07 -16.66
CA SER A 73 -0.73 12.82 -17.95
C SER A 73 -0.36 11.35 -18.16
N GLU A 74 -0.32 10.56 -17.08
CA GLU A 74 0.17 9.19 -17.10
C GLU A 74 -0.91 8.19 -17.50
N ASN A 75 -0.51 7.13 -18.19
CA ASN A 75 -1.46 6.17 -18.78
C ASN A 75 -1.67 4.89 -17.98
N CYS A 76 -1.45 4.91 -16.65
CA CYS A 76 -1.67 3.77 -15.76
C CYS A 76 -3.01 3.05 -16.05
N SER A 77 -2.94 1.77 -16.40
CA SER A 77 -4.04 0.93 -16.88
C SER A 77 -5.24 0.88 -15.92
N PHE A 78 -4.96 0.82 -14.62
CA PHE A 78 -5.94 0.72 -13.54
C PHE A 78 -6.51 2.08 -13.09
N CYS A 79 -5.89 3.21 -13.46
CA CYS A 79 -6.11 4.47 -12.77
C CYS A 79 -7.26 5.28 -13.39
N ALA A 80 -8.31 5.53 -12.61
CA ALA A 80 -9.45 6.36 -13.04
C ALA A 80 -9.10 7.84 -13.25
N GLN A 81 -7.94 8.31 -12.76
CA GLN A 81 -7.51 9.71 -12.88
C GLN A 81 -6.65 9.99 -14.13
N SER A 82 -6.29 8.95 -14.88
CA SER A 82 -5.53 9.04 -16.13
C SER A 82 -6.38 9.67 -17.23
N ASN A 83 -5.82 10.66 -17.94
CA ASN A 83 -6.43 11.24 -19.15
C ASN A 83 -6.48 10.25 -20.33
N HIS A 84 -5.80 9.11 -20.24
CA HIS A 84 -5.85 8.05 -21.25
C HIS A 84 -6.99 7.05 -20.99
N ASN A 85 -7.72 7.21 -19.89
CA ASN A 85 -8.89 6.42 -19.53
C ASN A 85 -10.16 7.30 -19.60
N ASN A 86 -11.33 6.65 -19.71
CA ASN A 86 -12.64 7.30 -19.86
C ASN A 86 -13.48 7.25 -18.56
N ALA A 87 -12.84 7.03 -17.41
CA ALA A 87 -13.53 6.91 -16.14
C ALA A 87 -14.18 8.24 -15.75
N THR A 88 -15.40 8.17 -15.23
CA THR A 88 -16.11 9.36 -14.73
C THR A 88 -15.78 9.57 -13.27
N ILE A 89 -15.06 10.65 -12.96
CA ILE A 89 -14.62 11.02 -11.62
C ILE A 89 -14.81 12.53 -11.39
N ASP A 90 -14.78 12.96 -10.13
CA ASP A 90 -14.69 14.38 -9.80
C ASP A 90 -13.28 14.89 -10.09
N VAL A 91 -13.19 15.94 -10.92
CA VAL A 91 -11.93 16.53 -11.37
C VAL A 91 -11.79 17.94 -10.79
N TYR A 92 -10.67 18.19 -10.10
CA TYR A 92 -10.39 19.46 -9.45
C TYR A 92 -8.90 19.65 -9.23
N GLY A 93 -8.46 20.92 -9.21
CA GLY A 93 -7.09 21.29 -8.89
C GLY A 93 -6.75 21.10 -7.41
N LEU A 94 -5.56 21.54 -7.00
CA LEU A 94 -5.14 21.43 -5.61
C LEU A 94 -6.16 22.11 -4.66
N VAL A 95 -6.68 21.34 -3.70
CA VAL A 95 -7.64 21.80 -2.67
C VAL A 95 -7.10 23.00 -1.89
N ASP A 96 -7.98 23.69 -1.17
CA ASP A 96 -7.56 24.74 -0.26
C ASP A 96 -7.14 24.20 1.12
N GLU A 97 -6.48 25.06 1.89
CA GLU A 97 -6.00 24.77 3.25
C GLU A 97 -7.14 24.44 4.22
N ALA A 98 -8.31 25.06 4.06
CA ALA A 98 -9.46 24.84 4.92
C ALA A 98 -10.00 23.42 4.76
N ARG A 99 -10.13 22.94 3.52
CA ARG A 99 -10.56 21.60 3.19
C ARG A 99 -9.56 20.55 3.66
N LEU A 100 -8.27 20.81 3.46
CA LEU A 100 -7.20 19.96 3.97
C LEU A 100 -7.32 19.77 5.48
N LEU A 101 -7.41 20.88 6.22
CA LEU A 101 -7.41 20.87 7.68
C LEU A 101 -8.70 20.26 8.24
N GLU A 102 -9.84 20.49 7.60
CA GLU A 102 -11.10 19.82 7.93
C GLU A 102 -10.95 18.30 7.83
N SER A 103 -10.43 17.80 6.70
CA SER A 103 -10.23 16.37 6.48
C SER A 103 -9.24 15.76 7.48
N ALA A 104 -8.14 16.46 7.77
CA ALA A 104 -7.16 16.01 8.73
C ALA A 104 -7.72 15.98 10.17
N ARG A 105 -8.50 16.99 10.56
CA ARG A 105 -9.17 17.05 11.87
C ARG A 105 -10.21 15.94 12.03
N GLU A 106 -10.92 15.57 10.95
CA GLU A 106 -11.86 14.45 10.98
C GLU A 106 -11.12 13.13 11.20
N ALA A 107 -10.08 12.85 10.42
CA ALA A 107 -9.25 11.65 10.59
C ALA A 107 -8.66 11.57 12.01
N TYR A 108 -8.13 12.68 12.52
CA TYR A 108 -7.57 12.77 13.86
C TYR A 108 -8.60 12.50 14.96
N ARG A 109 -9.80 13.10 14.86
CA ARG A 109 -10.92 12.86 15.80
C ARG A 109 -11.37 11.40 15.83
N GLN A 110 -11.17 10.68 14.73
CA GLN A 110 -11.49 9.26 14.61
C GLN A 110 -10.34 8.34 15.05
N GLY A 111 -9.25 8.89 15.62
CA GLY A 111 -8.12 8.12 16.15
C GLY A 111 -7.06 7.74 15.12
N VAL A 112 -7.11 8.30 13.91
CA VAL A 112 -6.12 8.03 12.87
C VAL A 112 -4.96 9.01 13.01
N SER A 113 -3.76 8.48 13.29
CA SER A 113 -2.56 9.28 13.54
C SER A 113 -1.73 9.57 12.29
N HIS A 114 -1.97 8.87 11.17
CA HIS A 114 -1.23 9.07 9.91
C HIS A 114 -2.15 9.65 8.84
N PHE A 115 -1.74 10.77 8.25
CA PHE A 115 -2.54 11.48 7.25
C PHE A 115 -1.71 11.82 6.01
N GLY A 116 -2.12 11.29 4.86
CA GLY A 116 -1.41 11.47 3.59
C GLY A 116 -2.02 12.52 2.68
N ILE A 117 -1.19 13.42 2.14
CA ILE A 117 -1.54 14.33 1.05
C ILE A 117 -1.24 13.61 -0.28
N VAL A 118 -2.26 13.36 -1.09
CA VAL A 118 -2.12 12.64 -2.37
C VAL A 118 -2.49 13.53 -3.55
N THR A 119 -1.65 13.56 -4.59
CA THR A 119 -1.92 14.35 -5.80
C THR A 119 -1.88 13.49 -7.06
N SER A 120 -2.75 13.78 -8.02
CA SER A 120 -2.66 13.24 -9.38
C SER A 120 -1.50 13.86 -10.18
N GLY A 121 -0.98 13.11 -11.16
CA GLY A 121 0.04 13.57 -12.11
C GLY A 121 1.33 12.75 -12.07
N TYR A 122 2.29 13.16 -12.91
CA TYR A 122 3.64 12.59 -12.96
C TYR A 122 4.43 12.83 -11.66
N GLY A 123 4.35 14.05 -11.14
CA GLY A 123 4.96 14.48 -9.88
C GLY A 123 5.70 15.80 -9.98
N TYR A 124 6.68 16.03 -9.09
CA TYR A 124 7.36 17.32 -8.90
C TYR A 124 8.88 17.19 -9.04
N MET A 125 9.39 17.32 -10.27
CA MET A 125 10.83 17.32 -10.57
C MET A 125 11.51 18.67 -10.36
N LYS A 126 10.72 19.73 -10.12
CA LYS A 126 11.16 21.11 -9.91
C LYS A 126 10.21 21.78 -8.93
N THR A 127 10.67 22.83 -8.27
CA THR A 127 9.84 23.64 -7.37
C THR A 127 8.87 24.48 -8.19
N THR A 128 7.59 24.11 -8.14
CA THR A 128 6.50 24.82 -8.80
C THR A 128 5.67 25.58 -7.75
N PRO A 129 4.84 26.57 -8.14
CA PRO A 129 3.90 27.20 -7.22
C PRO A 129 2.95 26.21 -6.53
N GLU A 130 2.55 25.15 -7.24
CA GLU A 130 1.74 24.07 -6.67
C GLU A 130 2.51 23.29 -5.59
N PHE A 131 3.77 22.93 -5.85
CA PHE A 131 4.62 22.27 -4.86
C PHE A 131 4.86 23.15 -3.63
N THR A 132 5.12 24.45 -3.81
CA THR A 132 5.25 25.39 -2.70
C THR A 132 3.99 25.47 -1.85
N ARG A 133 2.80 25.40 -2.46
CA ARG A 133 1.53 25.32 -1.72
C ARG A 133 1.43 24.02 -0.91
N ILE A 134 1.87 22.89 -1.46
CA ILE A 134 1.91 21.61 -0.74
C ILE A 134 2.86 21.68 0.47
N LEU A 135 4.01 22.35 0.35
CA LEU A 135 4.88 22.58 1.51
C LEU A 135 4.17 23.39 2.60
N GLY A 136 3.47 24.46 2.23
CA GLY A 136 2.67 25.26 3.18
C GLY A 136 1.53 24.47 3.83
N MET A 137 0.93 23.52 3.10
CA MET A 137 -0.05 22.58 3.63
C MET A 137 0.54 21.65 4.69
N ILE A 138 1.78 21.16 4.49
CA ILE A 138 2.48 20.34 5.49
C ILE A 138 2.78 21.18 6.74
N ASP A 139 3.28 22.40 6.58
CA ASP A 139 3.53 23.32 7.69
C ASP A 139 2.25 23.63 8.49
N LEU A 140 1.12 23.82 7.78
CA LEU A 140 -0.20 24.01 8.39
C LEU A 140 -0.60 22.79 9.23
N LEU A 141 -0.45 21.57 8.71
CA LEU A 141 -0.81 20.35 9.43
C LEU A 141 0.03 20.19 10.70
N HIS A 142 1.34 20.40 10.64
CA HIS A 142 2.19 20.32 11.83
C HIS A 142 1.87 21.40 12.87
N ARG A 143 1.49 22.60 12.44
CA ARG A 143 1.09 23.66 13.36
C ARG A 143 -0.24 23.37 14.06
N GLU A 144 -1.24 22.91 13.31
CA GLU A 144 -2.61 22.76 13.81
C GLU A 144 -2.86 21.39 14.45
N LEU A 145 -2.08 20.37 14.08
CA LEU A 145 -2.21 18.99 14.51
C LEU A 145 -0.80 18.40 14.78
N PRO A 146 -0.09 18.86 15.83
CA PRO A 146 1.32 18.53 16.07
C PRO A 146 1.60 17.04 16.33
N GLU A 147 0.58 16.27 16.74
CA GLU A 147 0.69 14.82 16.95
C GLU A 147 0.41 14.00 15.67
N MET A 148 -0.11 14.65 14.61
CA MET A 148 -0.40 14.00 13.35
C MET A 148 0.91 13.71 12.59
N LYS A 149 1.07 12.47 12.15
CA LYS A 149 2.16 12.04 11.30
C LYS A 149 1.79 12.30 9.84
N VAL A 150 2.41 13.30 9.22
CA VAL A 150 2.10 13.71 7.85
C VAL A 150 2.86 12.85 6.85
N CYS A 151 2.12 12.33 5.86
CA CYS A 151 2.65 11.51 4.76
C CYS A 151 2.39 12.20 3.41
N ALA A 152 3.11 11.79 2.37
CA ALA A 152 2.99 12.36 1.03
C ALA A 152 2.93 11.26 -0.05
N ASP A 153 2.10 11.46 -1.07
CA ASP A 153 2.04 10.64 -2.29
C ASP A 153 1.88 11.58 -3.49
N LEU A 154 3.01 12.10 -3.97
CA LEU A 154 3.05 13.22 -4.92
C LEU A 154 3.60 12.83 -6.29
N GLY A 155 3.74 11.54 -6.58
CA GLY A 155 4.39 11.06 -7.81
C GLY A 155 5.92 11.09 -7.71
N MET A 156 6.61 11.12 -8.86
CA MET A 156 8.07 11.20 -8.93
C MET A 156 8.56 12.56 -8.43
N ILE A 157 9.68 12.60 -7.70
CA ILE A 157 10.22 13.84 -7.14
C ILE A 157 11.72 14.02 -7.42
N GLY A 158 12.14 15.28 -7.55
CA GLY A 158 13.55 15.65 -7.64
C GLY A 158 14.25 15.75 -6.27
N ASP A 159 15.58 15.83 -6.28
CA ASP A 159 16.41 15.90 -5.07
C ASP A 159 16.09 17.12 -4.19
N GLU A 160 15.89 18.29 -4.81
CA GLU A 160 15.49 19.51 -4.12
C GLU A 160 14.12 19.37 -3.45
N GLN A 161 13.18 18.70 -4.13
CA GLN A 161 11.82 18.48 -3.60
C GLN A 161 11.85 17.47 -2.45
N ALA A 162 12.61 16.38 -2.57
CA ALA A 162 12.83 15.44 -1.48
C ALA A 162 13.43 16.13 -0.25
N THR A 163 14.46 16.96 -0.46
CA THR A 163 15.11 17.74 0.62
C THR A 163 14.12 18.69 1.28
N ALA A 164 13.31 19.41 0.50
CA ALA A 164 12.29 20.29 1.04
C ALA A 164 11.26 19.52 1.88
N LEU A 165 10.83 18.33 1.47
CA LEU A 165 9.89 17.49 2.24
C LEU A 165 10.50 17.01 3.57
N VAL A 166 11.78 16.65 3.60
CA VAL A 166 12.50 16.32 4.84
C VAL A 166 12.48 17.50 5.80
N GLU A 167 12.83 18.69 5.32
CA GLU A 167 12.87 19.92 6.14
C GLU A 167 11.50 20.27 6.75
N ARG A 168 10.40 19.87 6.10
CA ARG A 168 9.03 20.07 6.60
C ARG A 168 8.53 18.92 7.46
N GLY A 169 9.32 17.87 7.67
CA GLY A 169 9.01 16.78 8.59
C GLY A 169 8.03 15.73 8.06
N ILE A 170 8.02 15.45 6.74
CA ILE A 170 7.26 14.30 6.22
C ILE A 170 7.79 13.01 6.84
N LEU A 171 6.88 12.17 7.36
CA LEU A 171 7.22 10.87 7.93
C LEU A 171 7.39 9.82 6.83
N HIS A 172 6.34 9.60 6.03
CA HIS A 172 6.33 8.60 4.96
C HIS A 172 6.08 9.22 3.60
N TYR A 173 6.75 8.68 2.58
CA TYR A 173 6.46 8.98 1.18
C TYR A 173 6.03 7.71 0.44
N ASN A 174 4.89 7.77 -0.25
CA ASN A 174 4.37 6.65 -1.03
C ASN A 174 4.90 6.65 -2.46
N MET A 175 5.43 5.51 -2.93
CA MET A 175 5.80 5.29 -4.32
C MET A 175 5.67 3.81 -4.66
N ASN A 176 4.48 3.36 -5.10
CA ASN A 176 4.24 1.96 -5.44
C ASN A 176 4.89 1.56 -6.76
N LEU A 177 5.51 0.37 -6.81
CA LEU A 177 5.97 -0.26 -8.05
C LEU A 177 4.83 -0.84 -8.89
N GLN A 178 3.66 -1.05 -8.28
CA GLN A 178 2.43 -1.58 -8.89
C GLN A 178 2.50 -3.08 -9.23
N VAL A 179 3.54 -3.52 -9.94
CA VAL A 179 3.80 -4.92 -10.32
C VAL A 179 5.31 -5.17 -10.35
N ASN A 180 5.78 -6.38 -10.65
CA ASN A 180 7.22 -6.61 -10.83
C ASN A 180 7.78 -5.74 -11.98
N PRO A 181 9.05 -5.30 -11.89
CA PRO A 181 9.62 -4.39 -12.88
C PRO A 181 9.55 -4.88 -14.33
N GLU A 182 9.73 -6.18 -14.56
CA GLU A 182 9.77 -6.76 -15.92
C GLU A 182 8.42 -6.69 -16.65
N ARG A 183 7.29 -6.72 -15.94
CA ARG A 183 5.95 -6.68 -16.53
C ARG A 183 5.35 -5.28 -16.52
N TYR A 184 6.05 -4.29 -15.97
CA TYR A 184 5.50 -2.97 -15.72
C TYR A 184 4.99 -2.27 -16.99
N GLY A 185 5.80 -2.23 -18.04
CA GLY A 185 5.45 -1.59 -19.31
C GLY A 185 4.22 -2.22 -19.98
N GLU A 186 4.07 -3.55 -19.83
CA GLU A 186 2.95 -4.30 -20.40
C GLU A 186 1.66 -4.09 -19.61
N LEU A 187 1.73 -4.23 -18.27
CA LEU A 187 0.53 -4.31 -17.43
C LEU A 187 0.08 -2.95 -16.90
N ILE A 188 0.99 -1.99 -16.74
CA ILE A 188 0.73 -0.75 -16.00
C ILE A 188 0.76 0.47 -16.91
N ALA A 189 1.94 0.88 -17.36
CA ALA A 189 2.14 2.16 -18.04
C ALA A 189 3.42 2.16 -18.87
N ASP A 190 3.42 2.95 -19.95
CA ASP A 190 4.59 3.21 -20.80
C ASP A 190 4.93 4.71 -20.91
N THR A 191 4.09 5.62 -20.38
CA THR A 191 4.40 7.06 -20.30
C THR A 191 5.46 7.38 -19.25
N HIS A 192 5.69 6.44 -18.33
CA HIS A 192 6.75 6.49 -17.33
C HIS A 192 7.24 5.06 -17.05
N SER A 193 8.52 4.94 -16.75
CA SER A 193 9.17 3.67 -16.45
C SER A 193 9.05 3.29 -14.98
N VAL A 194 9.21 2.00 -14.67
CA VAL A 194 9.38 1.53 -13.29
C VAL A 194 10.71 2.00 -12.70
N ASP A 195 11.73 2.22 -13.53
CA ASP A 195 13.05 2.67 -13.08
C ASP A 195 12.98 4.08 -12.47
N GLU A 196 12.19 5.01 -13.04
CA GLU A 196 11.97 6.33 -12.43
C GLU A 196 11.34 6.25 -11.04
N ARG A 197 10.46 5.25 -10.82
CA ARG A 197 9.85 4.99 -9.51
C ARG A 197 10.87 4.41 -8.54
N ILE A 198 11.71 3.50 -9.01
CA ILE A 198 12.83 2.93 -8.22
C ILE A 198 13.84 4.01 -7.84
N GLU A 199 14.21 4.90 -8.76
CA GLU A 199 15.13 6.00 -8.48
C GLU A 199 14.51 6.99 -7.47
N THR A 200 13.21 7.25 -7.55
CA THR A 200 12.50 8.03 -6.53
C THR A 200 12.58 7.35 -5.16
N ILE A 201 12.36 6.03 -5.08
CA ILE A 201 12.48 5.26 -3.83
C ILE A 201 13.90 5.35 -3.25
N LYS A 202 14.93 5.15 -4.08
CA LYS A 202 16.33 5.25 -3.65
C LYS A 202 16.68 6.66 -3.16
N LEU A 203 16.21 7.69 -3.86
CA LEU A 203 16.38 9.08 -3.46
C LEU A 203 15.77 9.32 -2.07
N LEU A 204 14.51 8.94 -1.86
CA LEU A 204 13.81 9.07 -0.58
C LEU A 204 14.57 8.38 0.56
N ARG A 205 15.01 7.13 0.34
CA ARG A 205 15.84 6.38 1.29
C ARG A 205 17.15 7.10 1.60
N SER A 206 17.84 7.63 0.58
CA SER A 206 19.11 8.35 0.76
C SER A 206 18.97 9.62 1.62
N LYS A 207 17.76 10.20 1.66
CA LYS A 207 17.41 11.37 2.47
C LYS A 207 16.84 10.99 3.85
N GLY A 208 16.75 9.70 4.18
CA GLY A 208 16.19 9.21 5.43
C GLY A 208 14.67 9.28 5.53
N ILE A 209 13.96 9.50 4.41
CA ILE A 209 12.50 9.44 4.40
C ILE A 209 12.06 7.98 4.40
N SER A 210 11.11 7.65 5.28
CA SER A 210 10.54 6.32 5.29
C SER A 210 9.66 6.09 4.06
N VAL A 211 9.85 4.96 3.38
CA VAL A 211 9.19 4.69 2.09
C VAL A 211 8.04 3.70 2.26
N CYS A 212 6.88 4.10 1.73
CA CYS A 212 5.70 3.26 1.56
C CYS A 212 5.63 2.81 0.09
N SER A 213 5.88 1.53 -0.19
CA SER A 213 5.87 1.01 -1.58
C SER A 213 5.38 -0.42 -1.65
N GLY A 214 4.49 -0.67 -2.60
CA GLY A 214 3.97 -1.99 -2.89
C GLY A 214 3.33 -2.07 -4.26
N GLY A 215 2.21 -2.77 -4.37
CA GLY A 215 1.57 -3.01 -5.68
C GLY A 215 0.11 -3.40 -5.65
N ILE A 216 -0.37 -3.90 -6.79
CA ILE A 216 -1.76 -4.21 -7.06
C ILE A 216 -1.87 -5.67 -7.51
N ILE A 217 -2.71 -6.42 -6.80
CA ILE A 217 -3.06 -7.80 -7.10
C ILE A 217 -4.26 -7.80 -8.05
N GLY A 218 -4.12 -8.40 -9.23
CA GLY A 218 -5.18 -8.56 -10.23
C GLY A 218 -5.08 -7.68 -11.48
N THR A 219 -3.93 -7.05 -11.72
CA THR A 219 -3.65 -6.27 -12.94
C THR A 219 -3.44 -7.13 -14.19
N GLY A 220 -3.32 -8.45 -14.02
CA GLY A 220 -3.00 -9.41 -15.07
C GLY A 220 -1.69 -10.15 -14.80
N GLU A 221 -1.10 -9.92 -13.63
CA GLU A 221 0.13 -10.56 -13.17
C GLU A 221 -0.13 -11.97 -12.60
N SER A 222 0.88 -12.83 -12.74
CA SER A 222 0.91 -14.17 -12.16
C SER A 222 1.28 -14.15 -10.66
N MET A 223 1.14 -15.28 -9.97
CA MET A 223 1.64 -15.43 -8.60
C MET A 223 3.16 -15.23 -8.53
N GLU A 224 3.90 -15.72 -9.53
CA GLU A 224 5.34 -15.52 -9.69
C GLU A 224 5.71 -14.03 -9.82
N ASP A 225 4.92 -13.25 -10.55
CA ASP A 225 5.11 -11.80 -10.66
C ASP A 225 4.90 -11.11 -9.31
N ARG A 226 3.90 -11.52 -8.53
CA ARG A 226 3.65 -10.99 -7.17
C ARG A 226 4.81 -11.29 -6.23
N ILE A 227 5.33 -12.52 -6.27
CA ILE A 227 6.50 -12.92 -5.46
C ILE A 227 7.72 -12.10 -5.88
N SER A 228 7.93 -11.91 -7.19
CA SER A 228 9.02 -11.07 -7.72
C SER A 228 8.93 -9.63 -7.23
N LEU A 229 7.73 -9.04 -7.24
CA LEU A 229 7.47 -7.73 -6.64
C LEU A 229 7.83 -7.72 -5.14
N ILE A 230 7.34 -8.70 -4.35
CA ILE A 230 7.58 -8.78 -2.91
C ILE A 230 9.08 -8.80 -2.59
N PHE A 231 9.88 -9.55 -3.36
CA PHE A 231 11.34 -9.58 -3.19
C PHE A 231 12.01 -8.30 -3.67
N LYS A 232 11.50 -7.66 -4.74
CA LYS A 232 12.02 -6.37 -5.17
C LYS A 232 11.83 -5.29 -4.11
N LEU A 233 10.68 -5.28 -3.42
CA LEU A 233 10.43 -4.39 -2.29
C LEU A 233 11.42 -4.62 -1.15
N ARG A 234 11.84 -5.88 -0.93
CA ARG A 234 12.86 -6.22 0.09
C ARG A 234 14.24 -5.71 -0.30
N GLU A 235 14.61 -5.84 -1.57
CA GLU A 235 15.86 -5.28 -2.10
C GLU A 235 15.92 -3.75 -1.94
N LEU A 236 14.77 -3.08 -2.11
CA LEU A 236 14.65 -1.62 -1.97
C LEU A 236 14.52 -1.15 -0.50
N ASP A 237 14.49 -2.08 0.46
CA ASP A 237 14.42 -1.81 1.91
C ASP A 237 13.30 -0.83 2.29
N VAL A 238 12.09 -1.11 1.81
CA VAL A 238 10.90 -0.29 2.07
C VAL A 238 10.35 -0.56 3.47
N ASP A 239 9.75 0.45 4.09
CA ASP A 239 9.31 0.38 5.50
C ASP A 239 7.84 -0.04 5.64
N VAL A 240 7.01 0.38 4.69
CA VAL A 240 5.57 0.08 4.65
C VAL A 240 5.23 -0.51 3.28
N ILE A 241 4.55 -1.65 3.27
CA ILE A 241 4.20 -2.41 2.06
C ILE A 241 2.68 -2.38 1.85
N PRO A 242 2.16 -1.40 1.09
CA PRO A 242 0.77 -1.40 0.64
C PRO A 242 0.53 -2.48 -0.43
N LEU A 243 -0.31 -3.46 -0.11
CA LEU A 243 -0.89 -4.35 -1.09
C LEU A 243 -2.33 -3.93 -1.36
N ASN A 244 -2.61 -3.66 -2.63
CA ASN A 244 -3.94 -3.34 -3.14
C ASN A 244 -4.49 -4.56 -3.86
N VAL A 245 -5.80 -4.73 -3.86
CA VAL A 245 -6.50 -5.65 -4.76
C VAL A 245 -7.18 -4.77 -5.81
N LEU A 246 -7.02 -5.11 -7.08
CA LEU A 246 -7.59 -4.35 -8.19
C LEU A 246 -9.09 -4.19 -7.97
N VAL A 247 -9.54 -2.93 -7.98
CA VAL A 247 -10.94 -2.57 -8.08
C VAL A 247 -11.18 -2.19 -9.54
N PRO A 248 -11.88 -3.00 -10.34
CA PRO A 248 -12.21 -2.62 -11.71
C PRO A 248 -13.09 -1.37 -11.70
N ILE A 249 -12.64 -0.32 -12.38
CA ILE A 249 -13.37 0.95 -12.49
C ILE A 249 -13.78 1.14 -13.94
N LYS A 250 -15.08 1.36 -14.15
CA LYS A 250 -15.64 1.66 -15.47
C LYS A 250 -14.90 2.82 -16.15
N GLY A 251 -14.51 2.62 -17.40
CA GLY A 251 -13.74 3.53 -18.24
C GLY A 251 -12.23 3.35 -18.14
N THR A 252 -11.71 2.48 -17.28
CA THR A 252 -10.28 2.13 -17.24
C THR A 252 -9.96 0.96 -18.15
N ARG A 253 -8.69 0.80 -18.54
CA ARG A 253 -8.25 -0.35 -19.36
C ARG A 253 -8.46 -1.71 -18.68
N LEU A 254 -8.63 -1.72 -17.35
CA LEU A 254 -8.84 -2.93 -16.56
C LEU A 254 -10.29 -3.05 -16.03
N GLU A 255 -11.26 -2.35 -16.63
CA GLU A 255 -12.65 -2.36 -16.15
C GLU A 255 -13.31 -3.75 -16.19
N GLU A 256 -12.90 -4.62 -17.12
CA GLU A 256 -13.42 -5.99 -17.30
C GLU A 256 -12.51 -7.07 -16.71
N ASN A 257 -11.46 -6.70 -15.95
CA ASN A 257 -10.57 -7.69 -15.36
C ASN A 257 -11.32 -8.55 -14.34
N ALA A 258 -11.14 -9.87 -14.44
CA ALA A 258 -11.71 -10.81 -13.50
C ALA A 258 -11.11 -10.62 -12.09
N PRO A 259 -11.95 -10.66 -11.04
CA PRO A 259 -11.47 -10.66 -9.67
C PRO A 259 -10.53 -11.83 -9.36
N VAL A 260 -9.44 -11.54 -8.64
CA VAL A 260 -8.55 -12.59 -8.12
C VAL A 260 -9.26 -13.37 -7.00
N PRO A 261 -9.20 -14.72 -6.99
CA PRO A 261 -9.80 -15.51 -5.93
C PRO A 261 -9.25 -15.18 -4.54
N VAL A 262 -10.13 -15.12 -3.53
CA VAL A 262 -9.78 -14.82 -2.12
C VAL A 262 -8.61 -15.67 -1.59
N PRO A 263 -8.53 -17.00 -1.80
CA PRO A 263 -7.40 -17.80 -1.30
C PRO A 263 -6.06 -17.36 -1.90
N GLU A 264 -6.06 -16.90 -3.14
CA GLU A 264 -4.84 -16.46 -3.84
C GLU A 264 -4.35 -15.10 -3.31
N ILE A 265 -5.29 -14.20 -2.98
CA ILE A 265 -4.99 -12.93 -2.29
C ILE A 265 -4.44 -13.21 -0.88
N ALA A 266 -5.12 -14.06 -0.10
CA ALA A 266 -4.67 -14.43 1.25
C ALA A 266 -3.27 -15.06 1.26
N LYS A 267 -3.01 -15.95 0.29
CA LYS A 267 -1.69 -16.54 0.07
C LYS A 267 -0.63 -15.46 -0.25
N THR A 268 -0.95 -14.48 -1.08
CA THR A 268 -0.04 -13.38 -1.42
C THR A 268 0.35 -12.56 -0.17
N PHE A 269 -0.62 -12.23 0.67
CA PHE A 269 -0.38 -11.52 1.93
C PHE A 269 0.48 -12.35 2.91
N ALA A 270 0.18 -13.64 3.04
CA ALA A 270 0.93 -14.53 3.93
C ALA A 270 2.39 -14.68 3.48
N ILE A 271 2.64 -14.86 2.18
CA ILE A 271 3.99 -14.89 1.62
C ILE A 271 4.70 -13.55 1.85
N CYS A 272 4.01 -12.42 1.63
CA CYS A 272 4.58 -11.09 1.88
C CYS A 272 5.08 -10.97 3.33
N ARG A 273 4.29 -11.40 4.32
CA ARG A 273 4.71 -11.40 5.74
C ARG A 273 5.91 -12.30 6.01
N LEU A 274 5.98 -13.47 5.39
CA LEU A 274 7.13 -14.38 5.57
C LEU A 274 8.42 -13.86 4.92
N VAL A 275 8.29 -13.02 3.89
CA VAL A 275 9.43 -12.34 3.25
C VAL A 275 9.81 -11.06 3.98
N HIS A 276 8.86 -10.42 4.67
CA HIS A 276 9.01 -9.17 5.43
C HIS A 276 8.48 -9.32 6.87
N PRO A 277 9.17 -10.08 7.74
CA PRO A 277 8.65 -10.38 9.08
C PRO A 277 8.40 -9.14 9.94
N ASP A 278 9.25 -8.12 9.78
CA ASP A 278 9.30 -6.92 10.61
C ASP A 278 8.56 -5.71 10.04
N ARG A 279 8.11 -5.72 8.77
CA ARG A 279 7.54 -4.52 8.13
C ARG A 279 6.05 -4.34 8.37
N ILE A 280 5.56 -3.12 8.13
CA ILE A 280 4.12 -2.84 8.09
C ILE A 280 3.59 -3.34 6.75
N ILE A 281 2.62 -4.26 6.76
CA ILE A 281 1.92 -4.69 5.56
C ILE A 281 0.52 -4.11 5.61
N LYS A 282 0.24 -3.19 4.68
CA LYS A 282 -0.99 -2.40 4.64
C LYS A 282 -1.93 -2.95 3.57
N PHE A 283 -3.16 -3.31 3.95
CA PHE A 283 -4.23 -3.54 2.98
C PHE A 283 -4.87 -2.20 2.60
N ALA A 284 -4.60 -1.73 1.38
CA ALA A 284 -5.13 -0.45 0.88
C ALA A 284 -6.41 -0.67 0.04
N ALA A 285 -6.40 -0.46 -1.28
CA ALA A 285 -7.60 -0.59 -2.09
C ALA A 285 -8.12 -2.03 -2.21
N GLY A 286 -9.45 -2.19 -2.32
CA GLY A 286 -10.13 -3.48 -2.56
C GLY A 286 -10.73 -4.16 -1.32
N ARG A 287 -10.66 -3.52 -0.15
CA ARG A 287 -11.18 -4.04 1.13
C ARG A 287 -12.68 -4.30 1.11
N GLU A 288 -13.44 -3.33 0.64
CA GLU A 288 -14.89 -3.28 0.74
C GLU A 288 -15.59 -3.87 -0.47
N THR A 289 -14.91 -3.84 -1.61
CA THR A 289 -15.48 -4.25 -2.90
C THR A 289 -15.14 -5.69 -3.22
N LEU A 290 -13.87 -6.08 -3.08
CA LEU A 290 -13.40 -7.41 -3.46
C LEU A 290 -13.34 -8.35 -2.25
N MET A 291 -12.71 -7.92 -1.16
CA MET A 291 -12.55 -8.79 0.01
C MET A 291 -13.80 -8.84 0.89
N LYS A 292 -14.58 -7.76 1.01
CA LYS A 292 -15.83 -7.69 1.79
C LYS A 292 -15.66 -8.31 3.18
N ASP A 293 -16.34 -9.42 3.46
CA ASP A 293 -16.30 -10.16 4.72
C ASP A 293 -14.94 -10.81 5.00
N PHE A 294 -14.15 -11.05 3.96
CA PHE A 294 -12.81 -11.66 4.05
C PHE A 294 -11.69 -10.65 4.34
N GLN A 295 -11.97 -9.38 4.61
CA GLN A 295 -10.89 -8.45 4.99
C GLN A 295 -10.22 -8.85 6.32
N GLY A 296 -10.97 -9.39 7.28
CA GLY A 296 -10.41 -9.93 8.52
C GLY A 296 -9.45 -11.09 8.26
N LEU A 297 -9.71 -11.90 7.22
CA LEU A 297 -8.79 -12.94 6.78
C LEU A 297 -7.43 -12.36 6.38
N LEU A 298 -7.37 -11.21 5.69
CA LEU A 298 -6.09 -10.62 5.30
C LEU A 298 -5.32 -10.01 6.48
N MET A 299 -6.03 -9.47 7.47
CA MET A 299 -5.42 -9.04 8.74
C MET A 299 -4.81 -10.22 9.50
N LEU A 300 -5.44 -11.40 9.42
CA LEU A 300 -4.89 -12.65 9.95
C LEU A 300 -3.85 -13.27 9.00
N ALA A 301 -3.85 -12.96 7.71
CA ALA A 301 -2.85 -13.41 6.74
C ALA A 301 -1.53 -12.61 6.80
N GLY A 302 -1.30 -11.82 7.86
CA GLY A 302 -0.06 -11.10 8.07
C GLY A 302 -0.12 -9.59 7.79
N ALA A 303 -1.25 -9.04 7.32
CA ALA A 303 -1.43 -7.58 7.30
C ALA A 303 -1.54 -7.04 8.73
N ASN A 304 -0.95 -5.87 8.97
CA ASN A 304 -1.06 -5.13 10.22
C ASN A 304 -1.31 -3.64 9.98
N GLY A 305 -1.84 -3.27 8.82
CA GLY A 305 -2.30 -1.91 8.58
C GLY A 305 -3.36 -1.85 7.49
N PHE A 306 -4.07 -0.72 7.43
CA PHE A 306 -5.02 -0.44 6.35
C PHE A 306 -5.22 1.05 6.12
N LEU A 307 -5.79 1.39 4.95
CA LEU A 307 -6.28 2.74 4.67
C LEU A 307 -7.75 2.87 5.08
N THR A 308 -8.11 3.92 5.82
CA THR A 308 -9.46 4.17 6.33
C THR A 308 -10.01 5.55 5.92
N GLY A 309 -11.34 5.68 5.87
CA GLY A 309 -12.02 6.93 5.53
C GLY A 309 -12.15 7.22 4.03
N GLY A 310 -11.74 6.29 3.15
CA GLY A 310 -11.90 6.39 1.70
C GLY A 310 -10.61 6.24 0.90
N TYR A 311 -10.77 6.19 -0.43
CA TYR A 311 -9.68 6.19 -1.40
C TYR A 311 -9.72 7.46 -2.26
N LEU A 312 -8.91 7.49 -3.32
CA LEU A 312 -8.80 8.66 -4.20
C LEU A 312 -10.09 8.97 -4.96
N THR A 313 -10.65 7.97 -5.63
CA THR A 313 -11.83 8.12 -6.52
C THR A 313 -12.97 7.17 -6.19
N THR A 314 -12.77 6.26 -5.22
CA THR A 314 -13.75 5.28 -4.79
C THR A 314 -14.01 5.43 -3.31
N ARG A 315 -15.24 5.12 -2.89
CA ARG A 315 -15.59 5.11 -1.47
C ARG A 315 -14.93 3.90 -0.79
N GLY A 316 -14.36 4.15 0.37
CA GLY A 316 -13.89 3.12 1.29
C GLY A 316 -14.88 2.90 2.43
N ARG A 317 -14.49 2.04 3.36
CA ARG A 317 -15.21 1.82 4.62
C ARG A 317 -15.06 3.04 5.53
N ASP A 318 -16.10 3.34 6.29
CA ASP A 318 -16.05 4.40 7.28
C ASP A 318 -15.11 4.02 8.43
N THR A 319 -14.52 5.04 9.05
CA THR A 319 -13.49 4.84 10.07
C THR A 319 -14.02 4.17 11.34
N ALA A 320 -15.29 4.35 11.68
CA ALA A 320 -15.87 3.70 12.86
C ALA A 320 -15.93 2.17 12.68
N SER A 321 -16.39 1.71 11.51
CA SER A 321 -16.36 0.29 11.15
C SER A 321 -14.95 -0.29 11.10
N ASP A 322 -13.97 0.50 10.67
CA ASP A 322 -12.55 0.09 10.65
C ASP A 322 -11.91 0.02 12.03
N ASN A 323 -12.25 0.94 12.92
CA ASN A 323 -11.81 0.90 14.31
C ASN A 323 -12.36 -0.34 15.02
N LEU A 324 -13.65 -0.67 14.81
CA LEU A 324 -14.23 -1.90 15.34
C LEU A 324 -13.51 -3.15 14.79
N LEU A 325 -13.20 -3.18 13.49
CA LEU A 325 -12.41 -4.27 12.92
C LEU A 325 -11.03 -4.37 13.58
N ALA A 326 -10.34 -3.24 13.77
CA ALA A 326 -9.03 -3.20 14.41
C ALA A 326 -9.09 -3.75 15.85
N GLU A 327 -10.07 -3.33 16.64
CA GLU A 327 -10.32 -3.86 17.99
C GLU A 327 -10.55 -5.36 17.98
N GLN A 328 -11.38 -5.88 17.06
CA GLN A 328 -11.66 -7.31 16.95
C GLN A 328 -10.44 -8.12 16.52
N VAL A 329 -9.66 -7.62 15.55
CA VAL A 329 -8.42 -8.27 15.09
C VAL A 329 -7.38 -8.30 16.22
N ALA A 330 -7.28 -7.24 17.01
CA ALA A 330 -6.35 -7.17 18.14
C ALA A 330 -6.61 -8.23 19.22
N MET A 331 -7.82 -8.80 19.30
CA MET A 331 -8.13 -9.91 20.21
C MET A 331 -7.41 -11.22 19.84
N PHE A 332 -6.86 -11.31 18.62
CA PHE A 332 -6.08 -12.46 18.14
C PHE A 332 -4.56 -12.19 18.14
N ALA A 333 -4.11 -11.05 18.68
CA ALA A 333 -2.70 -10.65 18.75
C ALA A 333 -1.97 -11.36 19.89
#